data_AF-E2BZ62-F1
#
_entry.id   AF-E2BZ62-F1
#
_cell.length_a   1.000
_cell.length_b   1.000
_cell.length_c   1.000
_cell.angle_alpha   90.00
_cell.angle_beta   90.00
_cell.angle_gamma   90.00
#
_symmetry.space_group_name_H-M   'P 1'
#
loop_
_entity.id
_entity.type
_entity.pdbx_description
1 polymer ?
#
loop_
_entity_poly.entity_id
_entity_poly.type
_entity_poly.pdbx_seq_one_letter_code
_entity_poly.pdbx_strand_id
1 'polypeptide(L)'
;REETFKKYIVSLPDLLLKPSIDEATICMISQIALRFKQWIWNELMIKQEAIIENAKKIEIIGTQDDKISRLAICNLFYVMDAQIYY
;
A
#
# COMPACT_ATOMS: atom_id res chain seq x y z
N ARG A 1 23.23 2.86 5.50
CA ARG A 1 22.59 1.69 4.85
C ARG A 1 21.16 1.52 5.36
N GLU A 2 20.95 1.41 6.67
CA GLU A 2 19.61 1.32 7.27
C GLU A 2 18.73 2.55 7.00
N GLU A 3 19.28 3.76 7.10
CA GLU A 3 18.52 4.99 6.82
C GLU A 3 18.04 5.07 5.36
N THR A 4 18.87 4.65 4.41
CA THR A 4 18.50 4.58 2.98
C THR A 4 17.39 3.56 2.75
N PHE A 5 17.46 2.41 3.42
CA PHE A 5 16.43 1.38 3.34
C PHE A 5 15.11 1.83 3.96
N LYS A 6 15.15 2.53 5.11
CA LYS A 6 13.98 3.15 5.72
C LYS A 6 13.35 4.19 4.79
N LYS A 7 14.15 5.08 4.19
CA LYS A 7 13.66 6.06 3.20
C LYS A 7 12.98 5.38 2.00
N TYR A 8 13.56 4.29 1.51
CA TYR A 8 12.94 3.47 0.46
C TYR A 8 11.57 2.93 0.90
N ILE A 9 11.48 2.29 2.07
CA ILE A 9 10.22 1.75 2.61
C ILE A 9 9.14 2.84 2.74
N VAL A 10 9.51 4.01 3.28
CA VAL A 10 8.63 5.16 3.48
C VAL A 10 8.13 5.74 2.15
N SER A 11 8.88 5.59 1.05
CA SER A 11 8.45 6.05 -0.29
C SER A 11 7.51 5.09 -1.02
N LEU A 12 7.39 3.82 -0.59
CA LEU A 12 6.57 2.83 -1.29
C LEU A 12 5.09 3.19 -1.43
N PRO A 13 4.43 3.81 -0.42
CA PRO A 13 3.05 4.29 -0.57
C PRO A 13 2.85 5.26 -1.74
N ASP A 14 3.88 5.98 -2.17
CA ASP A 14 3.79 6.92 -3.30
C ASP A 14 3.52 6.19 -4.63
N LEU A 15 3.87 4.91 -4.72
CA LEU A 15 3.56 4.08 -5.88
C LEU A 15 2.05 3.87 -6.06
N LEU A 16 1.28 3.90 -4.96
CA LEU A 16 -0.19 3.77 -4.99
C LEU A 16 -0.88 5.03 -5.51
N LEU A 17 -0.15 6.14 -5.67
CA LEU A 17 -0.65 7.40 -6.22
C LEU A 17 -0.35 7.54 -7.73
N LYS A 18 0.39 6.60 -8.32
CA LYS A 18 0.67 6.60 -9.76
C LYS A 18 -0.60 6.28 -10.56
N PRO A 19 -0.68 6.69 -11.83
CA PRO A 19 -1.81 6.36 -12.71
C PRO A 19 -1.89 4.87 -13.01
N SER A 20 -0.76 4.16 -12.97
CA SER A 20 -0.68 2.72 -13.16
C SER A 20 0.24 2.06 -12.13
N ILE A 21 -0.02 0.78 -11.84
CA ILE A 21 0.80 -0.03 -10.95
C ILE A 21 0.74 -1.52 -11.34
N ASP A 22 1.86 -2.23 -11.23
CA ASP A 22 1.86 -3.69 -11.37
C ASP A 22 1.25 -4.37 -10.14
N GLU A 23 0.45 -5.41 -10.34
CA GLU A 23 -0.10 -6.21 -9.23
C GLU A 23 1.00 -6.73 -8.29
N ALA A 24 2.14 -7.15 -8.84
CA ALA A 24 3.30 -7.59 -8.06
C ALA A 24 3.80 -6.50 -7.08
N THR A 25 3.71 -5.23 -7.48
CA THR A 25 4.08 -4.08 -6.64
C THR A 25 3.09 -3.92 -5.50
N ILE A 26 1.78 -4.06 -5.75
CA ILE A 26 0.75 -4.02 -4.70
C ILE A 26 1.02 -5.14 -3.68
N CYS A 27 1.28 -6.37 -4.13
CA CYS A 27 1.61 -7.49 -3.24
C CYS A 27 2.87 -7.23 -2.40
N MET A 28 3.91 -6.65 -3.02
CA MET A 28 5.14 -6.29 -2.32
C MET A 28 4.88 -5.23 -1.24
N ILE A 29 4.10 -4.19 -1.55
CA ILE A 29 3.74 -3.15 -0.59
C ILE A 29 2.98 -3.76 0.59
N SER A 30 2.03 -4.66 0.34
CA SER A 30 1.30 -5.36 1.39
C SER A 30 2.21 -6.17 2.32
N GLN A 31 3.18 -6.90 1.77
CA GLN A 31 4.14 -7.66 2.58
C GLN A 31 5.07 -6.75 3.40
N ILE A 32 5.52 -5.63 2.82
CA ILE A 32 6.39 -4.67 3.52
C ILE A 32 5.61 -3.94 4.60
N ALA A 33 4.35 -3.57 4.35
CA ALA A 33 3.48 -2.94 5.34
C ALA A 33 3.26 -3.84 6.57
N LEU A 34 3.14 -5.17 6.37
CA LEU A 34 3.08 -6.13 7.46
C LEU A 34 4.38 -6.18 8.28
N ARG A 35 5.54 -6.19 7.60
CA ARG A 35 6.85 -6.35 8.25
C ARG A 35 7.37 -5.07 8.90
N PHE A 36 7.08 -3.91 8.32
CA PHE A 36 7.62 -2.61 8.72
C PHE A 36 6.49 -1.63 9.06
N LYS A 37 5.44 -2.12 9.71
CA LYS A 37 4.21 -1.38 10.05
C LYS A 37 4.51 0.03 10.56
N GLN A 38 5.38 0.17 11.56
CA GLN A 38 5.68 1.47 12.16
C GLN A 38 6.27 2.50 11.19
N TRP A 39 6.99 2.07 10.16
CA TRP A 39 7.63 2.98 9.21
C TRP A 39 6.67 3.42 8.11
N ILE A 40 5.82 2.50 7.64
CA ILE A 40 4.88 2.75 6.55
C ILE A 40 3.57 3.38 7.04
N TRP A 41 3.19 3.14 8.29
CA TRP A 41 1.88 3.56 8.83
C TRP A 41 1.64 5.06 8.71
N ASN A 42 2.59 5.88 9.17
CA ASN A 42 2.44 7.34 9.11
C ASN A 42 2.25 7.83 7.66
N GLU A 43 3.00 7.26 6.72
CA GLU A 43 2.91 7.63 5.30
C GLU A 43 1.58 7.22 4.67
N LEU A 44 1.10 6.01 4.98
CA LEU A 44 -0.21 5.54 4.51
C LEU A 44 -1.33 6.41 5.08
N MET A 45 -1.31 6.73 6.37
CA MET A 45 -2.34 7.57 7.01
C MET A 45 -2.37 8.98 6.42
N ILE A 46 -1.21 9.61 6.21
CA ILE A 46 -1.12 10.94 5.57
C ILE A 46 -1.71 10.92 4.16
N LYS A 47 -1.55 9.82 3.43
CA LYS A 47 -1.97 9.68 2.02
C LYS A 47 -3.29 8.93 1.86
N GLN A 48 -3.99 8.62 2.95
CA GLN A 48 -5.12 7.68 2.95
C GLN A 48 -6.21 8.08 1.94
N GLU A 49 -6.71 9.30 2.02
CA GLU A 49 -7.76 9.77 1.11
C GLU A 49 -7.31 9.74 -0.36
N ALA A 50 -6.08 10.20 -0.64
CA ALA A 50 -5.52 10.21 -1.99
C ALA A 50 -5.35 8.80 -2.56
N ILE A 51 -4.90 7.85 -1.74
CA ILE A 51 -4.75 6.44 -2.12
C ILE A 51 -6.12 5.81 -2.36
N ILE A 52 -7.12 6.05 -1.49
CA ILE A 52 -8.48 5.51 -1.65
C ILE A 52 -9.12 6.04 -2.93
N GLU A 53 -9.00 7.34 -3.21
CA GLU A 53 -9.52 7.92 -4.45
C GLU A 53 -8.77 7.40 -5.68
N ASN A 54 -7.45 7.24 -5.61
CA ASN A 54 -6.69 6.68 -6.72
C ASN A 54 -6.98 5.20 -6.93
N ALA A 55 -7.21 4.42 -5.87
CA ALA A 55 -7.55 3.01 -5.93
C ALA A 55 -8.85 2.71 -6.71
N LYS A 56 -9.72 3.72 -6.91
CA LYS A 56 -10.92 3.59 -7.76
C LYS A 56 -10.63 3.65 -9.26
N LYS A 57 -9.51 4.28 -9.66
CA LYS A 57 -9.21 4.63 -11.07
C LYS A 57 -7.83 4.18 -11.55
N ILE A 58 -6.94 3.78 -10.65
CA ILE A 58 -5.60 3.30 -10.98
C ILE A 58 -5.69 2.13 -11.95
N GLU A 59 -4.86 2.15 -12.98
CA GLU A 59 -4.69 1.02 -13.89
C GLU A 59 -3.81 -0.04 -13.23
N ILE A 60 -4.30 -1.28 -13.15
CA ILE A 60 -3.56 -2.37 -12.52
C ILE A 60 -3.05 -3.30 -13.62
N ILE A 61 -1.74 -3.35 -13.78
CA ILE A 61 -1.08 -4.13 -14.82
C ILE A 61 -0.81 -5.55 -14.31
N GLY A 62 -1.10 -6.53 -15.16
CA GLY A 62 -0.81 -7.94 -14.89
C GLY A 62 -1.74 -8.62 -13.87
N THR A 63 -2.85 -7.97 -13.50
CA THR A 63 -3.84 -8.56 -12.59
C THR A 63 -4.69 -9.63 -13.25
N GLN A 64 -4.99 -10.68 -12.50
CA GLN A 64 -6.00 -11.68 -12.86
C GLN A 64 -7.41 -11.26 -12.42
N ASP A 65 -7.51 -10.44 -11.36
CA ASP A 65 -8.76 -9.90 -10.84
C ASP A 65 -8.53 -8.53 -10.20
N ASP A 66 -8.91 -7.49 -10.94
CA ASP A 66 -8.86 -6.08 -10.53
C ASP A 66 -9.47 -5.84 -9.14
N LYS A 67 -10.56 -6.54 -8.79
CA LYS A 67 -11.24 -6.33 -7.51
C LYS A 67 -10.38 -6.81 -6.36
N ILE A 68 -9.68 -7.94 -6.52
CA ILE A 68 -8.78 -8.47 -5.50
C ILE A 68 -7.59 -7.53 -5.30
N SER A 69 -6.99 -7.04 -6.39
CA SER A 69 -5.86 -6.11 -6.30
C SER A 69 -6.26 -4.78 -5.65
N ARG A 70 -7.43 -4.22 -6.00
CA ARG A 70 -7.97 -3.01 -5.35
C ARG A 70 -8.31 -3.25 -3.88
N LEU A 71 -8.88 -4.41 -3.54
CA LEU A 71 -9.13 -4.79 -2.16
C LEU A 71 -7.81 -4.89 -1.37
N ALA A 72 -6.73 -5.39 -1.97
CA ALA A 72 -5.42 -5.43 -1.34
C ALA A 72 -4.91 -4.01 -1.00
N ILE A 73 -5.11 -3.03 -1.90
CA ILE A 73 -4.79 -1.62 -1.63
C ILE A 73 -5.60 -1.09 -0.43
N CYS A 74 -6.92 -1.33 -0.40
CA CYS A 74 -7.76 -0.92 0.73
C CYS A 74 -7.38 -1.64 2.03
N ASN A 75 -6.98 -2.91 1.94
CA ASN A 75 -6.57 -3.71 3.08
C ASN A 75 -5.27 -3.21 3.73
N LEU A 76 -4.46 -2.41 3.02
CA LEU A 76 -3.34 -1.72 3.64
C LEU A 76 -3.80 -0.86 4.82
N PHE A 77 -5.04 -0.36 4.82
CA PHE A 77 -5.63 0.41 5.92
C PHE A 77 -6.33 -0.47 6.96
N TYR A 78 -7.00 -1.54 6.54
CA TYR A 78 -7.69 -2.47 7.46
C TYR A 78 -6.74 -3.33 8.30
N VAL A 79 -5.63 -3.80 7.71
CA VAL A 79 -4.57 -4.52 8.44
C VAL A 79 -3.93 -3.62 9.51
N MET A 80 -4.05 -2.30 9.35
CA MET A 80 -3.58 -1.33 10.36
C MET A 80 -4.55 -1.20 11.53
N ASP A 81 -5.86 -1.34 11.28
CA ASP A 81 -6.97 -1.26 12.26
C ASP A 81 -7.20 -2.57 13.04
N ALA A 82 -6.82 -3.74 12.48
CA ALA A 82 -6.94 -5.06 13.11
C ALA A 82 -6.03 -5.29 14.36
N GLN A 83 -5.50 -4.21 14.95
CA GLN A 83 -4.89 -4.22 16.29
C GLN A 83 -5.88 -3.92 17.41
N ILE A 84 -7.19 -4.13 17.21
CA ILE A 84 -8.14 -4.21 18.31
C ILE A 84 -9.03 -5.46 18.15
N TYR A 85 -8.85 -6.39 19.10
CA TYR A 85 -9.60 -7.63 19.37
C TYR A 85 -9.23 -8.90 18.57
N TYR A 86 -8.23 -9.62 19.08
CA TYR A 86 -8.33 -11.06 19.32
C TYR A 86 -7.85 -11.37 20.73
#